data_AF-A0A831LNB3-F1
#
_entry.id   AF-A0A831LNB3-F1
#
_cell.length_a   1.000
_cell.length_b   1.000
_cell.length_c   1.000
_cell.angle_alpha   90.00
_cell.angle_beta   90.00
_cell.angle_gamma   90.00
#
_symmetry.space_group_name_H-M   'P 1'
#
loop_
_entity.id
_entity.type
_entity.pdbx_description
1 polymer ?
#
loop_
_entity_poly.entity_id
_entity_poly.type
_entity_poly.pdbx_seq_one_letter_code
_entity_poly.pdbx_strand_id
1 'polypeptide(L)'
;MSFKIFTLQLLGKIKPVEKIELQRKMLFDDYQEFLRVEQSAELKELLDLEKYIQSPDYKKRKDELQHLKFRGSKEEALLREYEKLKKSGHLKKYFKLKDSADLKRFEALKVSEKFKEYRELGEFVENGVFKKEKEEVKRQVFKGSEEHQQEQEYNRLKKSKGIKVYYELHRSEKITRHESVAKSDKLKKYIDLKNLPDKDKQKKKELKNLLYDGEIKNYLKFEKSKKLRIFRDTADSYNLKRFEELKGIVETDDFRKRVAHLKDKKKFEKTSAFKKWKRWKELSASNDIRFFSKFEKSSLLRNYYDVKESPDLKRFLELKEIISSDEYLKRKAYLEDPKKWEKSEEYSAGQKYREMMSHPHIVKYFKYKGTDAFDFFKNWKVTFEDDFSDSRLKAEKWSTLSLTAEKALGKNFSMPGDLHVFTDGKNVSTAGKLVIETRKEKTGGMVWKMPAGFVPHTFDYTSGLVTTAKSFWQEDGIFEAKVKFNPVKEVVHIFALQGEKLSPRLHLVEMGTKNRIGLAETSENGKVKVNGLDISNLKKRNWYIFTIEKAGGNLSWKINDTEVLKTEHRYIDFPLHIFMQSIVVENVPGSKLPVRFQVDWVKCYKKI
;
A
#
# COMPACT_ATOMS: atom_id res chain seq x y z
N MET A 1 28.69 -56.09 -57.01
CA MET A 1 27.57 -55.49 -56.27
C MET A 1 28.07 -55.03 -54.92
N SER A 2 27.83 -53.77 -54.54
CA SER A 2 28.20 -53.25 -53.22
C SER A 2 27.09 -53.52 -52.19
N PHE A 3 27.39 -54.31 -51.16
CA PHE A 3 26.51 -54.49 -50.00
C PHE A 3 26.34 -53.20 -49.19
N LYS A 4 27.30 -52.26 -49.27
CA LYS A 4 27.28 -51.03 -48.48
C LYS A 4 26.05 -50.17 -48.76
N ILE A 5 25.74 -49.89 -50.02
CA ILE A 5 24.58 -49.07 -50.41
C ILE A 5 23.27 -49.73 -50.00
N PHE A 6 23.16 -51.03 -50.24
CA PHE A 6 21.99 -51.80 -49.84
C PHE A 6 21.75 -51.73 -48.32
N THR A 7 22.78 -51.98 -47.51
CA THR A 7 22.70 -51.91 -46.05
C THR A 7 22.35 -50.49 -45.57
N LEU A 8 22.94 -49.44 -46.15
CA LEU A 8 22.62 -48.06 -45.77
C LEU A 8 21.16 -47.69 -46.09
N GLN A 9 20.60 -48.20 -47.18
CA GLN A 9 19.18 -48.02 -47.50
C GLN A 9 18.27 -48.84 -46.57
N LEU A 10 18.62 -50.10 -46.28
CA LEU A 10 17.84 -50.98 -45.41
C LEU A 10 17.76 -50.44 -43.98
N LEU A 11 18.86 -49.89 -43.47
CA LEU A 11 18.93 -49.23 -42.16
C LEU A 11 18.35 -47.81 -42.16
N GLY A 12 17.79 -47.33 -43.27
CA GLY A 12 17.20 -46.00 -43.39
C GLY A 12 18.21 -44.84 -43.25
N LYS A 13 19.51 -45.10 -43.38
CA LYS A 13 20.56 -44.08 -43.29
C LYS A 13 20.54 -43.14 -44.50
N ILE A 14 20.38 -43.69 -45.71
CA ILE A 14 20.11 -42.91 -46.92
C ILE A 14 18.62 -42.55 -46.92
N LYS A 15 18.30 -41.34 -46.44
CA LYS A 15 16.93 -40.82 -46.38
C LYS A 15 16.41 -40.48 -47.79
N PRO A 16 15.08 -40.42 -47.99
CA PRO A 16 14.49 -39.84 -49.21
C PRO A 16 14.97 -38.42 -49.46
N VAL A 17 15.19 -38.05 -50.73
CA VAL A 17 15.74 -36.74 -51.10
C VAL A 17 14.81 -35.61 -50.67
N GLU A 18 13.51 -35.82 -50.71
CA GLU A 18 12.49 -34.83 -50.32
C GLU A 18 12.62 -34.50 -48.82
N LYS A 19 12.99 -35.48 -47.99
CA LYS A 19 13.25 -35.26 -46.56
C LYS A 19 14.53 -34.46 -46.36
N ILE A 20 15.58 -34.72 -47.15
CA ILE A 20 16.83 -33.96 -47.07
C ILE A 20 16.62 -32.50 -47.46
N GLU A 21 15.94 -32.25 -48.59
CA GLU A 21 15.66 -30.90 -49.05
C GLU A 21 14.78 -30.14 -48.04
N LEU A 22 13.76 -30.79 -47.46
CA LEU A 22 12.95 -30.20 -46.40
C LEU A 22 13.79 -29.86 -45.15
N GLN A 23 14.67 -30.77 -44.71
CA GLN A 23 15.54 -30.54 -43.56
C GLN A 23 16.51 -29.38 -43.79
N ARG A 24 17.16 -29.33 -44.96
CA ARG A 24 18.06 -28.24 -45.35
C ARG A 24 17.32 -26.90 -45.42
N LYS A 25 16.11 -26.88 -46.00
CA LYS A 25 15.27 -25.68 -46.07
C LYS A 25 14.85 -25.19 -44.69
N MET A 26 14.33 -26.07 -43.83
CA MET A 26 13.93 -25.71 -42.47
C MET A 26 15.11 -25.16 -41.67
N LEU A 27 16.30 -25.77 -41.79
CA LEU A 27 17.49 -25.30 -41.10
C LEU A 27 17.95 -23.93 -41.62
N PHE A 28 17.84 -23.68 -42.93
CA PHE A 28 18.13 -22.36 -43.51
C PHE A 28 17.13 -21.30 -43.06
N ASP A 29 15.83 -21.61 -43.08
CA ASP A 29 14.78 -20.71 -42.62
C ASP A 29 14.95 -20.39 -41.11
N ASP A 30 15.31 -21.39 -40.30
CA ASP A 30 15.67 -21.21 -38.89
C ASP A 30 16.92 -20.33 -38.71
N TYR A 31 17.92 -20.44 -39.59
CA TYR A 31 19.12 -19.60 -39.56
C TYR A 31 18.80 -18.14 -39.88
N GLN A 32 17.95 -17.89 -40.88
CA GLN A 32 17.50 -16.53 -41.20
C GLN A 32 16.72 -15.91 -40.04
N GLU A 33 15.84 -16.70 -39.40
CA GLU A 33 15.14 -16.25 -38.21
C GLU A 33 16.11 -15.96 -37.04
N PHE A 34 17.11 -16.82 -36.83
CA PHE A 34 18.14 -16.62 -35.83
C PHE A 34 18.85 -15.27 -36.01
N LEU A 35 19.33 -14.96 -37.23
CA LEU A 35 19.99 -13.69 -37.53
C LEU A 35 19.08 -12.48 -37.29
N ARG A 36 17.80 -12.59 -37.66
CA ARG A 36 16.79 -11.55 -37.44
C ARG A 36 16.56 -11.29 -35.94
N VAL A 37 16.45 -12.35 -35.14
CA VAL A 37 16.25 -12.23 -33.68
C VAL A 37 17.49 -11.70 -33.00
N GLU A 38 18.68 -12.14 -33.42
CA GLU A 38 19.96 -11.67 -32.88
C GLU A 38 20.12 -10.15 -32.96
N GLN A 39 19.58 -9.54 -34.01
CA GLN A 39 19.61 -8.09 -34.25
C GLN A 39 18.35 -7.36 -33.74
N SER A 40 17.42 -8.06 -33.11
CA SER A 40 16.13 -7.49 -32.71
C SER A 40 16.21 -6.63 -31.45
N ALA A 41 15.45 -5.53 -31.43
CA ALA A 41 15.27 -4.72 -30.22
C ALA A 41 14.59 -5.50 -29.09
N GLU A 42 13.72 -6.45 -29.44
CA GLU A 42 13.03 -7.33 -28.50
C GLU A 42 14.01 -8.24 -27.74
N LEU A 43 14.97 -8.87 -28.42
CA LEU A 43 15.99 -9.66 -27.75
C LEU A 43 16.85 -8.78 -26.84
N LYS A 44 17.18 -7.56 -27.28
CA LYS A 44 17.93 -6.61 -26.45
C LYS A 44 17.16 -6.27 -25.16
N GLU A 45 15.88 -5.95 -25.28
CA GLU A 45 15.02 -5.68 -24.13
C GLU A 45 14.93 -6.90 -23.18
N LEU A 46 14.80 -8.11 -23.73
CA LEU A 46 14.78 -9.34 -22.94
C LEU A 46 16.07 -9.50 -22.13
N LEU A 47 17.24 -9.28 -22.75
CA LEU A 47 18.54 -9.39 -22.07
C LEU A 47 18.72 -8.31 -21.00
N ASP A 48 18.22 -7.09 -21.24
CA ASP A 48 18.24 -6.01 -20.26
C ASP A 48 17.32 -6.34 -19.05
N LEU A 49 16.12 -6.89 -19.32
CA LEU A 49 15.21 -7.39 -18.28
C LEU A 49 15.82 -8.54 -17.49
N GLU A 50 16.48 -9.49 -18.15
CA GLU A 50 17.18 -10.59 -17.50
C GLU A 50 18.24 -10.06 -16.52
N LYS A 51 19.08 -9.13 -16.99
CA LYS A 51 20.11 -8.49 -16.17
C LYS A 51 19.50 -7.77 -14.97
N TYR A 52 18.40 -7.05 -15.17
CA TYR A 52 17.69 -6.37 -14.09
C TYR A 52 17.12 -7.35 -13.07
N ILE A 53 16.41 -8.40 -13.50
CA ILE A 53 15.78 -9.40 -12.61
C ILE A 53 16.84 -10.20 -11.83
N GLN A 54 18.00 -10.46 -12.44
CA GLN A 54 19.11 -11.15 -11.77
C GLN A 54 19.91 -10.24 -10.82
N SER A 55 19.69 -8.91 -10.88
CA SER A 55 20.44 -7.94 -10.09
C SER A 55 20.20 -8.09 -8.57
N PRO A 56 21.19 -7.72 -7.74
CA PRO A 56 21.03 -7.65 -6.30
C PRO A 56 19.90 -6.68 -5.89
N ASP A 57 19.74 -5.57 -6.61
CA ASP A 57 18.73 -4.55 -6.31
C ASP A 57 17.30 -5.09 -6.47
N TYR A 58 17.04 -5.84 -7.54
CA TYR A 58 15.74 -6.50 -7.74
C TYR A 58 15.43 -7.48 -6.61
N LYS A 59 16.41 -8.33 -6.24
CA LYS A 59 16.25 -9.31 -5.14
C LYS A 59 15.99 -8.61 -3.82
N LYS A 60 16.80 -7.60 -3.49
CA LYS A 60 16.64 -6.79 -2.28
C LYS A 60 15.26 -6.14 -2.22
N ARG A 61 14.80 -5.55 -3.31
CA ARG A 61 13.50 -4.86 -3.36
C ARG A 61 12.32 -5.81 -3.24
N LYS A 62 12.42 -6.99 -3.86
CA LYS A 62 11.46 -8.08 -3.69
C LYS A 62 11.36 -8.49 -2.21
N ASP A 63 12.50 -8.74 -1.57
CA ASP A 63 12.54 -9.15 -0.16
C ASP A 63 11.99 -8.04 0.75
N GLU A 64 12.40 -6.79 0.52
CA GLU A 64 11.89 -5.62 1.24
C GLU A 64 10.36 -5.52 1.14
N LEU A 65 9.80 -5.61 -0.07
CA LEU A 65 8.36 -5.55 -0.29
C LEU A 65 7.62 -6.73 0.35
N GLN A 66 8.19 -7.94 0.32
CA GLN A 66 7.58 -9.12 0.95
C GLN A 66 7.58 -9.03 2.48
N HIS A 67 8.62 -8.44 3.07
CA HIS A 67 8.71 -8.26 4.52
C HIS A 67 7.99 -7.02 5.04
N LEU A 68 7.68 -6.06 4.18
CA LEU A 68 6.98 -4.83 4.54
C LEU A 68 5.50 -5.08 4.84
N LYS A 69 5.16 -5.20 6.13
CA LYS A 69 3.81 -5.58 6.60
C LYS A 69 3.36 -4.68 7.73
N PHE A 70 2.04 -4.56 7.92
CA PHE A 70 1.48 -3.76 9.00
C PHE A 70 1.86 -4.29 10.38
N ARG A 71 1.89 -5.62 10.54
CA ARG A 71 2.26 -6.26 11.81
C ARG A 71 3.74 -6.04 12.13
N GLY A 72 4.01 -5.36 13.25
CA GLY A 72 5.35 -4.95 13.68
C GLY A 72 5.82 -3.62 13.08
N SER A 73 4.94 -2.90 12.34
CA SER A 73 5.27 -1.60 11.78
C SER A 73 5.07 -0.47 12.80
N LYS A 74 5.62 0.72 12.47
CA LYS A 74 5.41 1.94 13.27
C LYS A 74 3.93 2.33 13.31
N GLU A 75 3.22 2.12 12.20
CA GLU A 75 1.80 2.42 12.03
C GLU A 75 0.93 1.53 12.94
N GLU A 76 1.26 0.24 13.10
CA GLU A 76 0.60 -0.62 14.08
C GLU A 76 0.88 -0.15 15.52
N ALA A 77 2.12 0.25 15.82
CA ALA A 77 2.48 0.76 17.15
C ALA A 77 1.66 2.00 17.54
N LEU A 78 1.49 2.96 16.62
CA LEU A 78 0.66 4.15 16.82
C LEU A 78 -0.81 3.79 17.06
N LEU A 79 -1.37 2.86 16.28
CA LEU A 79 -2.75 2.40 16.47
C LEU A 79 -2.95 1.68 17.81
N ARG A 80 -1.99 0.83 18.20
CA ARG A 80 -2.00 0.14 19.50
C ARG A 80 -1.91 1.12 20.65
N GLU A 81 -1.06 2.14 20.54
CA GLU A 81 -0.94 3.21 21.54
C GLU A 81 -2.26 3.97 21.68
N TYR A 82 -2.87 4.37 20.56
CA TYR A 82 -4.18 5.02 20.55
C TYR A 82 -5.26 4.16 21.21
N GLU A 83 -5.37 2.89 20.82
CA GLU A 83 -6.37 1.97 21.37
C GLU A 83 -6.14 1.70 22.87
N LYS A 84 -4.88 1.71 23.34
CA LYS A 84 -4.55 1.63 24.77
C LYS A 84 -5.03 2.88 25.52
N LEU A 85 -4.72 4.08 25.02
CA LEU A 85 -5.18 5.34 25.61
C LEU A 85 -6.71 5.47 25.58
N LYS A 86 -7.35 5.11 24.48
CA LYS A 86 -8.82 5.06 24.34
C LYS A 86 -9.48 4.18 25.39
N LYS A 87 -8.80 3.09 25.79
CA LYS A 87 -9.29 2.16 26.82
C LYS A 87 -9.03 2.65 28.25
N SER A 88 -8.19 3.66 28.45
CA SER A 88 -7.80 4.14 29.78
C SER A 88 -9.00 4.69 30.56
N GLY A 89 -9.04 4.38 31.86
CA GLY A 89 -10.19 4.71 32.70
C GLY A 89 -10.38 6.22 32.89
N HIS A 90 -9.28 6.97 33.05
CA HIS A 90 -9.31 8.41 33.28
C HIS A 90 -9.71 9.21 32.03
N LEU A 91 -9.25 8.80 30.83
CA LEU A 91 -9.69 9.44 29.57
C LEU A 91 -11.16 9.14 29.28
N LYS A 92 -11.62 7.89 29.50
CA LYS A 92 -13.06 7.57 29.38
C LYS A 92 -13.93 8.42 30.30
N LYS A 93 -13.53 8.58 31.57
CA LYS A 93 -14.22 9.45 32.53
C LYS A 93 -14.20 10.92 32.10
N TYR A 94 -13.06 11.39 31.58
CA TYR A 94 -12.93 12.75 31.04
C TYR A 94 -13.91 12.99 29.89
N PHE A 95 -13.90 12.14 28.85
CA PHE A 95 -14.80 12.30 27.70
C PHE A 95 -16.28 12.09 28.08
N LYS A 96 -16.58 11.27 29.09
CA LYS A 96 -17.93 11.14 29.64
C LYS A 96 -18.43 12.45 30.27
N LEU A 97 -17.55 13.21 30.95
CA LEU A 97 -17.94 14.45 31.61
C LEU A 97 -17.82 15.69 30.72
N LYS A 98 -16.82 15.76 29.84
CA LYS A 98 -16.45 16.95 29.04
C LYS A 98 -17.65 17.63 28.38
N ASP A 99 -18.55 16.84 27.82
CA ASP A 99 -19.73 17.32 27.09
C ASP A 99 -21.06 17.09 27.84
N SER A 100 -20.99 16.70 29.12
CA SER A 100 -22.16 16.39 29.95
C SER A 100 -22.97 17.63 30.31
N ALA A 101 -24.29 17.47 30.42
CA ALA A 101 -25.19 18.50 30.91
C ALA A 101 -24.86 18.92 32.35
N ASP A 102 -24.40 17.98 33.18
CA ASP A 102 -24.03 18.23 34.57
C ASP A 102 -22.82 19.18 34.69
N LEU A 103 -21.78 19.00 33.87
CA LEU A 103 -20.63 19.91 33.86
C LEU A 103 -21.05 21.32 33.40
N LYS A 104 -21.86 21.42 32.36
CA LYS A 104 -22.41 22.71 31.88
C LYS A 104 -23.23 23.40 32.98
N ARG A 105 -24.10 22.64 33.65
CA ARG A 105 -24.90 23.14 34.78
C ARG A 105 -24.02 23.60 35.93
N PHE A 106 -22.97 22.85 36.27
CA PHE A 106 -22.04 23.19 37.34
C PHE A 106 -21.30 24.51 37.05
N GLU A 107 -20.72 24.65 35.87
CA GLU A 107 -20.01 25.88 35.47
C GLU A 107 -20.97 27.09 35.42
N ALA A 108 -22.19 26.90 34.93
CA ALA A 108 -23.22 27.96 34.94
C ALA A 108 -23.63 28.37 36.37
N LEU A 109 -23.79 27.40 37.28
CA LEU A 109 -24.12 27.67 38.68
C LEU A 109 -22.98 28.38 39.42
N LYS A 110 -21.73 28.04 39.11
CA LYS A 110 -20.52 28.62 39.73
C LYS A 110 -20.47 30.15 39.62
N VAL A 111 -21.00 30.70 38.52
CA VAL A 111 -21.06 32.13 38.23
C VAL A 111 -22.44 32.75 38.47
N SER A 112 -23.41 31.97 38.97
CA SER A 112 -24.76 32.45 39.19
C SER A 112 -24.86 33.35 40.43
N GLU A 113 -25.68 34.39 40.35
CA GLU A 113 -25.98 35.27 41.50
C GLU A 113 -26.54 34.48 42.68
N LYS A 114 -27.31 33.42 42.43
CA LYS A 114 -27.82 32.52 43.46
C LYS A 114 -26.71 31.81 44.25
N PHE A 115 -25.65 31.36 43.57
CA PHE A 115 -24.52 30.73 44.24
C PHE A 115 -23.64 31.75 44.97
N LYS A 116 -23.49 32.95 44.41
CA LYS A 116 -22.82 34.07 45.06
C LYS A 116 -23.54 34.46 46.36
N GLU A 117 -24.85 34.66 46.32
CA GLU A 117 -25.70 34.91 47.50
C GLU A 117 -25.54 33.81 48.55
N TYR A 118 -25.55 32.54 48.13
CA TYR A 118 -25.34 31.41 49.04
C TYR A 118 -23.97 31.45 49.73
N ARG A 119 -22.89 31.76 48.99
CA ARG A 119 -21.54 31.86 49.55
C ARG A 119 -21.42 33.02 50.54
N GLU A 120 -21.87 34.21 50.17
CA GLU A 120 -21.83 35.41 51.03
C GLU A 120 -22.61 35.19 52.33
N LEU A 121 -23.81 34.62 52.25
CA LEU A 121 -24.59 34.27 53.43
C LEU A 121 -23.96 33.12 54.23
N GLY A 122 -23.30 32.18 53.56
CA GLY A 122 -22.54 31.10 54.19
C GLY A 122 -21.39 31.64 55.03
N GLU A 123 -20.60 32.57 54.49
CA GLU A 123 -19.55 33.27 55.23
C GLU A 123 -20.10 33.98 56.48
N PHE A 124 -21.23 34.67 56.38
CA PHE A 124 -21.89 35.31 57.54
C PHE A 124 -22.30 34.28 58.62
N VAL A 125 -22.78 33.11 58.22
CA VAL A 125 -23.24 32.06 59.14
C VAL A 125 -22.07 31.28 59.75
N GLU A 126 -21.06 30.96 58.95
CA GLU A 126 -19.95 30.06 59.30
C GLU A 126 -18.80 30.80 59.99
N ASN A 127 -18.52 32.07 59.64
CA ASN A 127 -17.44 32.86 60.27
C ASN A 127 -17.79 33.40 61.67
N GLY A 128 -18.83 32.87 62.31
CA GLY A 128 -19.19 33.18 63.69
C GLY A 128 -19.96 34.49 63.90
N VAL A 129 -20.16 35.33 62.87
CA VAL A 129 -20.90 36.59 62.95
C VAL A 129 -22.37 36.34 63.36
N PHE A 130 -23.05 35.41 62.68
CA PHE A 130 -24.41 35.00 63.06
C PHE A 130 -24.50 34.50 64.51
N LYS A 131 -23.51 33.70 64.94
CA LYS A 131 -23.45 33.17 66.32
C LYS A 131 -23.32 34.31 67.33
N LYS A 132 -22.47 35.29 67.05
CA LYS A 132 -22.27 36.47 67.89
C LYS A 132 -23.56 37.29 68.02
N GLU A 133 -24.18 37.67 66.90
CA GLU A 133 -25.43 38.44 66.88
C GLU A 133 -26.59 37.70 67.58
N LYS A 134 -26.67 36.37 67.41
CA LYS A 134 -27.66 35.53 68.10
C LYS A 134 -27.49 35.54 69.61
N GLU A 135 -26.27 35.39 70.09
CA GLU A 135 -25.99 35.39 71.52
C GLU A 135 -26.18 36.78 72.14
N GLU A 136 -25.79 37.86 71.45
CA GLU A 136 -26.02 39.25 71.89
C GLU A 136 -27.52 39.54 72.10
N VAL A 137 -28.37 39.16 71.14
CA VAL A 137 -29.83 39.37 71.25
C VAL A 137 -30.44 38.46 72.32
N LYS A 138 -29.95 37.23 72.49
CA LYS A 138 -30.44 36.32 73.53
C LYS A 138 -30.05 36.76 74.96
N ARG A 139 -28.90 37.42 75.12
CA ARG A 139 -28.45 37.98 76.42
C ARG A 139 -29.36 39.10 76.92
N GLN A 140 -30.13 39.75 76.05
CA GLN A 140 -31.12 40.75 76.43
C GLN A 140 -32.35 40.09 77.07
N VAL A 141 -32.25 39.77 78.35
CA VAL A 141 -33.32 39.13 79.14
C VAL A 141 -33.98 40.13 80.07
N PHE A 142 -35.29 40.02 80.24
CA PHE A 142 -36.00 40.88 81.19
C PHE A 142 -35.56 40.61 82.63
N LYS A 143 -35.53 39.35 83.06
CA LYS A 143 -35.14 39.00 84.43
C LYS A 143 -33.68 39.37 84.70
N GLY A 144 -33.45 40.30 85.63
CA GLY A 144 -32.12 40.81 85.99
C GLY A 144 -31.67 42.05 85.21
N SER A 145 -32.46 42.51 84.22
CA SER A 145 -32.24 43.80 83.56
C SER A 145 -32.51 44.99 84.47
N GLU A 146 -32.00 46.16 84.07
CA GLU A 146 -32.29 47.43 84.73
C GLU A 146 -33.81 47.71 84.74
N GLU A 147 -34.49 47.42 83.62
CA GLU A 147 -35.93 47.59 83.50
C GLU A 147 -36.70 46.67 84.48
N HIS A 148 -36.21 45.46 84.73
CA HIS A 148 -36.79 44.58 85.76
C HIS A 148 -36.54 45.09 87.18
N GLN A 149 -35.37 45.67 87.46
CA GLN A 149 -35.08 46.27 88.77
C GLN A 149 -35.94 47.50 89.02
N GLN A 150 -36.06 48.39 88.03
CA GLN A 150 -36.91 49.57 88.07
C GLN A 150 -38.40 49.19 88.24
N GLU A 151 -38.90 48.20 87.50
CA GLU A 151 -40.28 47.70 87.65
C GLU A 151 -40.50 47.06 89.03
N GLN A 152 -39.54 46.29 89.56
CA GLN A 152 -39.64 45.70 90.90
C GLN A 152 -39.59 46.75 92.00
N GLU A 153 -38.67 47.72 91.91
CA GLU A 153 -38.50 48.77 92.89
C GLU A 153 -39.73 49.70 92.92
N TYR A 154 -40.23 50.11 91.74
CA TYR A 154 -41.47 50.87 91.62
C TYR A 154 -42.63 50.14 92.28
N ASN A 155 -42.83 48.86 91.96
CA ASN A 155 -43.91 48.05 92.54
C ASN A 155 -43.74 47.85 94.06
N ARG A 156 -42.51 47.73 94.56
CA ARG A 156 -42.21 47.63 96.00
C ARG A 156 -42.54 48.93 96.73
N LEU A 157 -42.06 50.07 96.21
CA LEU A 157 -42.30 51.40 96.78
C LEU A 157 -43.79 51.74 96.75
N LYS A 158 -44.49 51.45 95.64
CA LYS A 158 -45.96 51.59 95.50
C LYS A 158 -46.72 50.85 96.59
N LYS A 159 -46.22 49.68 97.01
CA LYS A 159 -46.84 48.84 98.05
C LYS A 159 -46.50 49.29 99.47
N SER A 160 -45.46 50.11 99.65
CA SER A 160 -44.97 50.54 100.95
C SER A 160 -46.04 51.33 101.72
N LYS A 161 -46.08 51.12 103.03
CA LYS A 161 -47.05 51.77 103.91
C LYS A 161 -46.90 53.29 103.90
N GLY A 162 -45.67 53.79 103.83
CA GLY A 162 -45.37 55.22 103.75
C GLY A 162 -45.97 55.87 102.50
N ILE A 163 -45.65 55.34 101.31
CA ILE A 163 -46.17 55.87 100.04
C ILE A 163 -47.70 55.78 99.98
N LYS A 164 -48.29 54.66 100.42
CA LYS A 164 -49.76 54.53 100.48
C LYS A 164 -50.41 55.57 101.39
N VAL A 165 -49.89 55.73 102.61
CA VAL A 165 -50.41 56.72 103.57
C VAL A 165 -50.15 58.14 103.08
N TYR A 166 -49.03 58.38 102.40
CA TYR A 166 -48.72 59.65 101.76
C TYR A 166 -49.79 60.00 100.74
N TYR A 167 -50.04 59.18 99.72
CA TYR A 167 -51.10 59.49 98.74
C TYR A 167 -52.52 59.41 99.32
N GLU A 168 -52.75 58.67 100.41
CA GLU A 168 -54.04 58.65 101.13
C GLU A 168 -54.33 60.00 101.82
N LEU A 169 -53.30 60.65 102.38
CA LEU A 169 -53.43 61.89 103.14
C LEU A 169 -53.03 63.15 102.36
N HIS A 170 -52.11 63.05 101.41
CA HIS A 170 -51.62 64.15 100.59
C HIS A 170 -52.80 64.75 99.83
N ARG A 171 -53.09 66.03 100.11
CA ARG A 171 -54.27 66.75 99.58
C ARG A 171 -55.63 66.20 100.04
N SER A 172 -55.68 65.39 101.10
CA SER A 172 -56.93 64.98 101.72
C SER A 172 -57.52 66.10 102.59
N GLU A 173 -58.86 66.20 102.70
CA GLU A 173 -59.50 67.18 103.60
C GLU A 173 -59.02 67.05 105.05
N LYS A 174 -58.65 65.83 105.46
CA LYS A 174 -58.27 65.49 106.82
C LYS A 174 -56.94 66.12 107.23
N ILE A 175 -55.95 66.18 106.34
CA ILE A 175 -54.69 66.88 106.61
C ILE A 175 -54.88 68.39 106.56
N THR A 176 -55.67 68.88 105.60
CA THR A 176 -55.94 70.30 105.41
C THR A 176 -56.65 70.91 106.61
N ARG A 177 -57.69 70.26 107.14
CA ARG A 177 -58.38 70.70 108.37
C ARG A 177 -57.48 70.63 109.60
N HIS A 178 -56.59 69.65 109.67
CA HIS A 178 -55.65 69.56 110.79
C HIS A 178 -54.65 70.71 110.77
N GLU A 179 -54.07 71.03 109.62
CA GLU A 179 -53.16 72.17 109.46
C GLU A 179 -53.84 73.52 109.70
N SER A 180 -55.13 73.66 109.39
CA SER A 180 -55.89 74.88 109.72
C SER A 180 -56.13 75.03 111.22
N VAL A 181 -56.53 73.95 111.92
CA VAL A 181 -56.75 73.98 113.38
C VAL A 181 -55.44 74.18 114.15
N ALA A 182 -54.31 73.66 113.65
CA ALA A 182 -52.97 73.90 114.21
C ALA A 182 -52.64 75.39 114.38
N LYS A 183 -53.22 76.24 113.53
CA LYS A 183 -52.99 77.70 113.50
C LYS A 183 -54.10 78.49 114.19
N SER A 184 -55.08 77.84 114.79
CA SER A 184 -56.22 78.52 115.42
C SER A 184 -55.85 79.12 116.79
N ASP A 185 -56.39 80.31 117.08
CA ASP A 185 -56.26 80.95 118.41
C ASP A 185 -56.87 80.08 119.51
N LYS A 186 -57.88 79.28 119.18
CA LYS A 186 -58.52 78.33 120.10
C LYS A 186 -57.52 77.26 120.58
N LEU A 187 -56.72 76.68 119.68
CA LEU A 187 -55.69 75.72 120.05
C LEU A 187 -54.55 76.39 120.81
N LYS A 188 -54.16 77.60 120.41
CA LYS A 188 -53.14 78.40 121.10
C LYS A 188 -53.54 78.65 122.56
N LYS A 189 -54.78 79.12 122.78
CA LYS A 189 -55.34 79.33 124.12
C LYS A 189 -55.37 78.02 124.95
N TYR A 190 -55.68 76.89 124.33
CA TYR A 190 -55.60 75.57 124.99
C TYR A 190 -54.17 75.22 125.41
N ILE A 191 -53.18 75.43 124.55
CA ILE A 191 -51.76 75.17 124.85
C ILE A 191 -51.28 76.08 125.98
N ASP A 192 -51.60 77.38 125.92
CA ASP A 192 -51.20 78.37 126.93
C ASP A 192 -51.79 78.02 128.32
N LEU A 193 -53.09 77.69 128.37
CA LEU A 193 -53.76 77.29 129.60
C LEU A 193 -53.23 75.97 130.17
N LYS A 194 -52.81 75.02 129.33
CA LYS A 194 -52.25 73.73 129.75
C LYS A 194 -50.94 73.88 130.54
N ASN A 195 -50.20 74.96 130.30
CA ASN A 195 -48.85 75.13 130.84
C ASN A 195 -48.79 76.03 132.11
N LEU A 196 -49.91 76.47 132.69
CA LEU A 196 -49.96 77.36 133.86
C LEU A 196 -49.89 76.62 135.24
N PRO A 197 -49.28 77.21 136.30
CA PRO A 197 -49.18 76.59 137.64
C PRO A 197 -50.48 76.61 138.46
N ASP A 198 -50.71 75.55 139.23
CA ASP A 198 -52.02 74.97 139.57
C ASP A 198 -52.80 75.61 140.74
N LYS A 199 -52.87 76.95 140.83
CA LYS A 199 -53.53 77.64 141.98
C LYS A 199 -54.88 78.33 141.68
N ASP A 200 -55.33 78.39 140.41
CA ASP A 200 -56.54 79.10 140.01
C ASP A 200 -57.68 78.17 139.53
N LYS A 201 -58.76 78.10 140.33
CA LYS A 201 -59.89 77.19 140.14
C LYS A 201 -60.75 77.53 138.91
N GLN A 202 -60.74 78.79 138.45
CA GLN A 202 -61.57 79.25 137.33
C GLN A 202 -60.94 78.88 135.98
N LYS A 203 -59.62 79.05 135.83
CA LYS A 203 -58.86 78.66 134.63
C LYS A 203 -58.81 77.15 134.39
N LYS A 204 -58.83 76.36 135.47
CA LYS A 204 -58.91 74.89 135.39
C LYS A 204 -60.22 74.40 134.76
N LYS A 205 -61.32 75.14 134.98
CA LYS A 205 -62.62 74.87 134.34
C LYS A 205 -62.59 75.21 132.84
N GLU A 206 -61.94 76.31 132.46
CA GLU A 206 -61.81 76.74 131.05
C GLU A 206 -60.90 75.79 130.24
N LEU A 207 -59.75 75.38 130.79
CA LEU A 207 -58.90 74.35 130.17
C LEU A 207 -59.66 73.04 129.97
N LYS A 208 -60.45 72.62 130.97
CA LYS A 208 -61.27 71.41 130.89
C LYS A 208 -62.31 71.54 129.77
N ASN A 209 -62.98 72.69 129.65
CA ASN A 209 -63.93 72.94 128.56
C ASN A 209 -63.26 72.88 127.17
N LEU A 210 -62.09 73.51 126.99
CA LEU A 210 -61.34 73.46 125.73
C LEU A 210 -60.81 72.04 125.42
N LEU A 211 -60.49 71.24 126.44
CA LEU A 211 -60.09 69.85 126.27
C LEU A 211 -61.25 68.95 125.80
N TYR A 212 -62.49 69.33 126.10
CA TYR A 212 -63.71 68.67 125.61
C TYR A 212 -64.28 69.28 124.32
N ASP A 213 -63.72 70.38 123.80
CA ASP A 213 -64.09 70.95 122.51
C ASP A 213 -63.76 69.97 121.37
N GLY A 214 -64.73 69.72 120.49
CA GLY A 214 -64.62 68.71 119.44
C GLY A 214 -63.48 68.96 118.45
N GLU A 215 -63.15 70.23 118.19
CA GLU A 215 -62.12 70.65 117.24
C GLU A 215 -60.71 70.41 117.82
N ILE A 216 -60.49 70.83 119.07
CA ILE A 216 -59.25 70.60 119.82
C ILE A 216 -59.04 69.10 120.07
N LYS A 217 -60.08 68.37 120.47
CA LYS A 217 -60.02 66.93 120.71
C LYS A 217 -59.66 66.16 119.45
N ASN A 218 -60.26 66.51 118.30
CA ASN A 218 -59.96 65.85 117.02
C ASN A 218 -58.57 66.20 116.50
N TYR A 219 -58.14 67.45 116.65
CA TYR A 219 -56.77 67.88 116.35
C TYR A 219 -55.76 67.06 117.16
N LEU A 220 -55.89 67.02 118.49
CA LEU A 220 -54.98 66.27 119.36
C LEU A 220 -54.99 64.76 119.08
N LYS A 221 -56.15 64.21 118.70
CA LYS A 221 -56.29 62.79 118.32
C LYS A 221 -55.56 62.49 117.01
N PHE A 222 -55.64 63.39 116.03
CA PHE A 222 -54.96 63.22 114.74
C PHE A 222 -53.47 63.56 114.82
N GLU A 223 -53.10 64.55 115.64
CA GLU A 223 -51.71 64.90 115.99
C GLU A 223 -50.99 63.70 116.62
N LYS A 224 -51.67 62.96 117.50
CA LYS A 224 -51.17 61.69 118.05
C LYS A 224 -51.32 60.48 117.12
N SER A 225 -51.89 60.65 115.92
CA SER A 225 -52.15 59.52 115.03
C SER A 225 -50.87 59.02 114.36
N LYS A 226 -50.70 57.70 114.36
CA LYS A 226 -49.59 57.06 113.64
C LYS A 226 -49.61 57.39 112.14
N LYS A 227 -50.79 57.61 111.54
CA LYS A 227 -50.94 57.94 110.12
C LYS A 227 -50.37 59.32 109.79
N LEU A 228 -50.67 60.34 110.59
CA LEU A 228 -50.12 61.69 110.38
C LEU A 228 -48.60 61.71 110.54
N ARG A 229 -48.07 61.00 111.55
CA ARG A 229 -46.62 60.84 111.73
C ARG A 229 -45.97 60.24 110.48
N ILE A 230 -46.50 59.11 109.99
CA ILE A 230 -46.01 58.47 108.76
C ILE A 230 -46.11 59.39 107.55
N PHE A 231 -47.19 60.18 107.42
CA PHE A 231 -47.36 61.16 106.35
C PHE A 231 -46.24 62.22 106.35
N ARG A 232 -45.97 62.83 107.51
CA ARG A 232 -44.90 63.83 107.67
C ARG A 232 -43.53 63.23 107.42
N ASP A 233 -43.25 62.04 107.98
CA ASP A 233 -41.99 61.33 107.77
C ASP A 233 -41.77 60.96 106.29
N THR A 234 -42.86 60.72 105.53
CA THR A 234 -42.79 60.34 104.11
C THR A 234 -42.70 61.54 103.18
N ALA A 235 -43.24 62.70 103.55
CA ALA A 235 -43.36 63.89 102.69
C ALA A 235 -42.01 64.38 102.15
N ASP A 236 -40.96 64.32 102.96
CA ASP A 236 -39.59 64.66 102.56
C ASP A 236 -38.69 63.42 102.38
N SER A 237 -39.27 62.21 102.36
CA SER A 237 -38.49 60.98 102.28
C SER A 237 -37.88 60.74 100.91
N TYR A 238 -36.67 60.16 100.91
CA TYR A 238 -36.03 59.63 99.70
C TYR A 238 -36.94 58.66 98.95
N ASN A 239 -37.68 57.81 99.67
CA ASN A 239 -38.57 56.81 99.07
C ASN A 239 -39.69 57.42 98.22
N LEU A 240 -40.21 58.59 98.59
CA LEU A 240 -41.22 59.30 97.81
C LEU A 240 -40.61 59.90 96.53
N LYS A 241 -39.45 60.57 96.65
CA LYS A 241 -38.73 61.11 95.49
C LYS A 241 -38.38 60.01 94.49
N ARG A 242 -37.84 58.88 94.97
CA ARG A 242 -37.50 57.71 94.14
C ARG A 242 -38.74 57.05 93.51
N PHE A 243 -39.87 57.03 94.22
CA PHE A 243 -41.12 56.51 93.66
C PHE A 243 -41.63 57.36 92.50
N GLU A 244 -41.64 58.69 92.62
CA GLU A 244 -42.05 59.59 91.53
C GLU A 244 -41.09 59.56 90.34
N GLU A 245 -39.78 59.45 90.57
CA GLU A 245 -38.77 59.23 89.52
C GLU A 245 -39.04 57.93 88.74
N LEU A 246 -39.19 56.80 89.44
CA LEU A 246 -39.47 55.51 88.82
C LEU A 246 -40.83 55.50 88.13
N LYS A 247 -41.83 56.21 88.67
CA LYS A 247 -43.13 56.38 88.04
C LYS A 247 -43.01 57.07 86.68
N GLY A 248 -42.21 58.14 86.60
CA GLY A 248 -41.91 58.87 85.37
C GLY A 248 -41.15 58.08 84.32
N ILE A 249 -40.50 56.97 84.69
CA ILE A 249 -39.79 56.06 83.78
C ILE A 249 -40.68 54.88 83.37
N VAL A 250 -41.24 54.15 84.34
CA VAL A 250 -41.97 52.89 84.14
C VAL A 250 -43.29 53.09 83.40
N GLU A 251 -43.91 54.27 83.51
CA GLU A 251 -45.18 54.57 82.84
C GLU A 251 -45.01 55.04 81.39
N THR A 252 -43.78 55.24 80.91
CA THR A 252 -43.51 55.64 79.52
C THR A 252 -43.74 54.53 78.50
N ASP A 253 -44.11 54.91 77.28
CA ASP A 253 -44.28 53.96 76.17
C ASP A 253 -42.96 53.29 75.78
N ASP A 254 -41.84 54.00 75.88
CA ASP A 254 -40.53 53.46 75.55
C ASP A 254 -40.11 52.36 76.53
N PHE A 255 -40.35 52.56 77.82
CA PHE A 255 -40.13 51.53 78.84
C PHE A 255 -41.02 50.30 78.58
N ARG A 256 -42.31 50.50 78.29
CA ARG A 256 -43.24 49.40 77.98
C ARG A 256 -42.81 48.61 76.73
N LYS A 257 -42.40 49.30 75.66
CA LYS A 257 -41.88 48.67 74.42
C LYS A 257 -40.59 47.90 74.71
N ARG A 258 -39.69 48.46 75.51
CA ARG A 258 -38.43 47.82 75.91
C ARG A 258 -38.68 46.56 76.73
N VAL A 259 -39.59 46.62 77.71
CA VAL A 259 -40.02 45.45 78.50
C VAL A 259 -40.66 44.38 77.61
N ALA A 260 -41.52 44.78 76.66
CA ALA A 260 -42.13 43.84 75.70
C ALA A 260 -41.07 43.14 74.83
N HIS A 261 -40.06 43.88 74.34
CA HIS A 261 -38.92 43.32 73.59
C HIS A 261 -38.08 42.35 74.45
N LEU A 262 -37.76 42.73 75.70
CA LEU A 262 -36.98 41.88 76.61
C LEU A 262 -37.73 40.59 77.00
N LYS A 263 -39.06 40.66 77.15
CA LYS A 263 -39.95 39.52 77.45
C LYS A 263 -40.24 38.65 76.20
N ASP A 264 -40.05 39.16 74.99
CA ASP A 264 -40.24 38.41 73.75
C ASP A 264 -39.20 37.28 73.63
N LYS A 265 -39.68 36.03 73.68
CA LYS A 265 -38.86 34.83 73.52
C LYS A 265 -38.45 34.59 72.06
N LYS A 266 -39.16 35.19 71.10
CA LYS A 266 -38.93 35.09 69.65
C LYS A 266 -38.25 36.34 69.07
N LYS A 267 -37.75 37.27 69.90
CA LYS A 267 -37.11 38.51 69.44
C LYS A 267 -35.99 38.29 68.42
N PHE A 268 -35.23 37.20 68.56
CA PHE A 268 -34.17 36.86 67.61
C PHE A 268 -34.73 36.50 66.23
N GLU A 269 -35.87 35.82 66.16
CA GLU A 269 -36.52 35.42 64.90
C GLU A 269 -36.98 36.63 64.07
N LYS A 270 -37.11 37.81 64.69
CA LYS A 270 -37.48 39.07 64.04
C LYS A 270 -36.29 39.86 63.49
N THR A 271 -35.06 39.44 63.78
CA THR A 271 -33.83 40.15 63.37
C THR A 271 -33.48 39.92 61.90
N SER A 272 -32.70 40.85 61.33
CA SER A 272 -32.07 40.68 60.02
C SER A 272 -31.13 39.47 59.98
N ALA A 273 -30.42 39.21 61.09
CA ALA A 273 -29.54 38.06 61.27
C ALA A 273 -30.27 36.73 61.05
N PHE A 274 -31.44 36.57 61.65
CA PHE A 274 -32.27 35.36 61.48
C PHE A 274 -32.83 35.25 60.07
N LYS A 275 -33.23 36.35 59.44
CA LYS A 275 -33.66 36.36 58.02
C LYS A 275 -32.54 35.89 57.10
N LYS A 276 -31.30 36.39 57.27
CA LYS A 276 -30.11 35.96 56.53
C LYS A 276 -29.82 34.47 56.71
N TRP A 277 -29.86 33.97 57.95
CA TRP A 277 -29.68 32.54 58.22
C TRP A 277 -30.80 31.67 57.63
N LYS A 278 -32.06 32.12 57.70
CA LYS A 278 -33.19 31.41 57.09
C LYS A 278 -33.03 31.33 55.57
N ARG A 279 -32.68 32.44 54.93
CA ARG A 279 -32.40 32.49 53.48
C ARG A 279 -31.23 31.59 53.10
N TRP A 280 -30.13 31.60 53.86
CA TRP A 280 -29.02 30.67 53.67
C TRP A 280 -29.48 29.20 53.78
N LYS A 281 -30.32 28.89 54.78
CA LYS A 281 -30.86 27.54 54.97
C LYS A 281 -31.74 27.11 53.81
N GLU A 282 -32.61 27.99 53.31
CA GLU A 282 -33.43 27.79 52.12
C GLU A 282 -32.57 27.55 50.87
N LEU A 283 -31.54 28.39 50.64
CA LEU A 283 -30.61 28.24 49.53
C LEU A 283 -29.84 26.91 49.62
N SER A 284 -29.36 26.54 50.82
CA SER A 284 -28.67 25.27 51.09
C SER A 284 -29.53 24.05 50.78
N ALA A 285 -30.85 24.18 50.91
CA ALA A 285 -31.82 23.12 50.61
C ALA A 285 -32.23 23.10 49.13
N SER A 286 -31.95 24.17 48.38
CA SER A 286 -32.32 24.26 46.96
C SER A 286 -31.61 23.19 46.13
N ASN A 287 -32.28 22.71 45.08
CA ASN A 287 -31.75 21.65 44.22
C ASN A 287 -30.41 22.04 43.57
N ASP A 288 -30.22 23.31 43.21
CA ASP A 288 -29.00 23.79 42.56
C ASP A 288 -27.81 23.79 43.52
N ILE A 289 -27.96 24.32 44.73
CA ILE A 289 -26.87 24.35 45.71
C ILE A 289 -26.53 22.93 46.18
N ARG A 290 -27.53 22.07 46.42
CA ARG A 290 -27.30 20.66 46.76
C ARG A 290 -26.60 19.90 45.64
N PHE A 291 -26.98 20.14 44.38
CA PHE A 291 -26.28 19.59 43.22
C PHE A 291 -24.84 20.10 43.18
N PHE A 292 -24.63 21.41 43.25
CA PHE A 292 -23.31 22.05 43.19
C PHE A 292 -22.38 21.47 44.25
N SER A 293 -22.78 21.47 45.53
CA SER A 293 -21.93 20.98 46.64
C SER A 293 -21.60 19.49 46.54
N LYS A 294 -22.49 18.67 45.94
CA LYS A 294 -22.20 17.25 45.69
C LYS A 294 -21.28 17.07 44.48
N PHE A 295 -21.55 17.80 43.39
CA PHE A 295 -20.83 17.68 42.14
C PHE A 295 -19.41 18.24 42.23
N GLU A 296 -19.22 19.33 42.97
CA GLU A 296 -17.91 19.93 43.29
C GLU A 296 -16.96 18.92 43.95
N LYS A 297 -17.51 18.07 44.83
CA LYS A 297 -16.77 17.02 45.55
C LYS A 297 -16.68 15.71 44.79
N SER A 298 -17.23 15.64 43.58
CA SER A 298 -17.28 14.39 42.82
C SER A 298 -15.88 14.02 42.30
N SER A 299 -15.54 12.74 42.42
CA SER A 299 -14.31 12.20 41.83
C SER A 299 -14.28 12.32 40.30
N LEU A 300 -15.46 12.43 39.68
CA LEU A 300 -15.60 12.63 38.23
C LEU A 300 -15.17 14.03 37.81
N LEU A 301 -15.56 15.08 38.54
CA LEU A 301 -15.12 16.46 38.28
C LEU A 301 -13.62 16.63 38.55
N ARG A 302 -13.10 16.02 39.62
CA ARG A 302 -11.65 15.99 39.89
C ARG A 302 -10.87 15.37 38.73
N ASN A 303 -11.28 14.18 38.27
CA ASN A 303 -10.68 13.53 37.09
C ASN A 303 -10.75 14.42 35.85
N TYR A 304 -11.85 15.18 35.66
CA TYR A 304 -11.95 16.09 34.52
C TYR A 304 -10.85 17.15 34.54
N TYR A 305 -10.65 17.84 35.67
CA TYR A 305 -9.60 18.85 35.77
C TYR A 305 -8.19 18.23 35.71
N ASP A 306 -7.96 17.08 36.36
CA ASP A 306 -6.67 16.36 36.31
C ASP A 306 -6.28 15.95 34.88
N VAL A 307 -7.27 15.63 34.03
CA VAL A 307 -7.05 15.15 32.65
C VAL A 307 -7.10 16.26 31.61
N LYS A 308 -7.80 17.37 31.87
CA LYS A 308 -8.03 18.46 30.90
C LYS A 308 -6.74 18.98 30.26
N GLU A 309 -5.63 18.96 31.01
CA GLU A 309 -4.31 19.42 30.55
C GLU A 309 -3.25 18.31 30.56
N SER A 310 -3.66 17.04 30.71
CA SER A 310 -2.71 15.94 30.86
C SER A 310 -1.97 15.61 29.55
N PRO A 311 -0.71 15.14 29.64
CA PRO A 311 0.02 14.64 28.48
C PRO A 311 -0.72 13.52 27.75
N ASP A 312 -1.39 12.64 28.49
CA ASP A 312 -2.19 11.53 27.94
C ASP A 312 -3.31 12.02 27.02
N LEU A 313 -4.03 13.08 27.42
CA LEU A 313 -5.09 13.66 26.60
C LEU A 313 -4.52 14.29 25.32
N LYS A 314 -3.40 15.03 25.45
CA LYS A 314 -2.72 15.62 24.30
C LYS A 314 -2.27 14.53 23.31
N ARG A 315 -1.60 13.48 23.80
CA ARG A 315 -1.16 12.34 22.99
C ARG A 315 -2.32 11.57 22.37
N PHE A 316 -3.42 11.39 23.09
CA PHE A 316 -4.62 10.75 22.55
C PHE A 316 -5.20 11.53 21.37
N LEU A 317 -5.29 12.87 21.47
CA LEU A 317 -5.80 13.72 20.40
C LEU A 317 -4.85 13.75 19.20
N GLU A 318 -3.55 13.87 19.43
CA GLU A 318 -2.51 13.79 18.38
C GLU A 318 -2.59 12.44 17.63
N LEU A 319 -2.62 11.32 18.35
CA LEU A 319 -2.74 10.00 17.74
C LEU A 319 -4.05 9.86 16.98
N LYS A 320 -5.16 10.39 17.50
CA LYS A 320 -6.45 10.38 16.81
C LYS A 320 -6.36 11.08 15.46
N GLU A 321 -5.69 12.24 15.41
CA GLU A 321 -5.45 12.99 14.18
C GLU A 321 -4.56 12.20 13.21
N ILE A 322 -3.42 11.67 13.69
CA ILE A 322 -2.50 10.86 12.87
C ILE A 322 -3.22 9.66 12.25
N ILE A 323 -3.91 8.84 13.05
CA ILE A 323 -4.54 7.60 12.54
C ILE A 323 -5.78 7.85 11.67
N SER A 324 -6.35 9.05 11.73
CA SER A 324 -7.47 9.46 10.87
C SER A 324 -7.03 10.22 9.63
N SER A 325 -5.74 10.56 9.51
CA SER A 325 -5.18 11.19 8.32
C SER A 325 -5.22 10.25 7.11
N ASP A 326 -5.44 10.83 5.93
CA ASP A 326 -5.41 10.10 4.66
C ASP A 326 -4.07 9.41 4.42
N GLU A 327 -2.97 10.04 4.84
CA GLU A 327 -1.62 9.47 4.73
C GLU A 327 -1.50 8.16 5.51
N TYR A 328 -1.92 8.15 6.77
CA TYR A 328 -1.92 6.94 7.60
C TYR A 328 -2.83 5.86 7.02
N LEU A 329 -4.04 6.22 6.61
CA LEU A 329 -5.00 5.26 6.05
C LEU A 329 -4.48 4.62 4.77
N LYS A 330 -3.90 5.42 3.85
CA LYS A 330 -3.25 4.91 2.63
C LYS A 330 -2.07 4.02 2.96
N ARG A 331 -1.21 4.43 3.90
CA ARG A 331 -0.04 3.65 4.32
C ARG A 331 -0.44 2.34 4.95
N LYS A 332 -1.42 2.35 5.86
CA LYS A 332 -1.97 1.14 6.49
C LYS A 332 -2.54 0.20 5.43
N ALA A 333 -3.38 0.70 4.52
CA ALA A 333 -3.95 -0.12 3.44
C ALA A 333 -2.86 -0.76 2.57
N TYR A 334 -1.81 -0.01 2.23
CA TYR A 334 -0.65 -0.54 1.51
C TYR A 334 0.10 -1.63 2.28
N LEU A 335 0.33 -1.45 3.59
CA LEU A 335 1.01 -2.42 4.44
C LEU A 335 0.19 -3.68 4.70
N GLU A 336 -1.14 -3.57 4.69
CA GLU A 336 -2.09 -4.67 4.82
C GLU A 336 -2.36 -5.41 3.50
N ASP A 337 -2.00 -4.82 2.35
CA ASP A 337 -2.20 -5.44 1.04
C ASP A 337 -1.31 -6.70 0.88
N PRO A 338 -1.92 -7.90 0.80
CA PRO A 338 -1.17 -9.14 0.58
C PRO A 338 -0.64 -9.24 -0.85
N LYS A 339 -1.20 -8.47 -1.80
CA LYS A 339 -0.84 -8.47 -3.23
C LYS A 339 0.01 -7.26 -3.64
N LYS A 340 0.66 -6.59 -2.69
CA LYS A 340 1.52 -5.41 -2.96
C LYS A 340 2.67 -5.74 -3.92
N TRP A 341 3.21 -6.95 -3.83
CA TRP A 341 4.30 -7.41 -4.69
C TRP A 341 3.79 -7.53 -6.13
N GLU A 342 2.63 -8.15 -6.32
CA GLU A 342 2.00 -8.32 -7.64
C GLU A 342 1.60 -7.00 -8.31
N LYS A 343 1.46 -5.93 -7.52
CA LYS A 343 1.20 -4.57 -8.01
C LYS A 343 2.47 -3.75 -8.25
N SER A 344 3.65 -4.31 -7.99
CA SER A 344 4.91 -3.60 -8.11
C SER A 344 5.44 -3.61 -9.56
N GLU A 345 6.26 -2.63 -9.89
CA GLU A 345 6.94 -2.56 -11.19
C GLU A 345 7.89 -3.75 -11.36
N GLU A 346 8.55 -4.17 -10.29
CA GLU A 346 9.45 -5.33 -10.28
C GLU A 346 8.72 -6.62 -10.66
N TYR A 347 7.54 -6.86 -10.09
CA TYR A 347 6.75 -8.03 -10.47
C TYR A 347 6.33 -8.00 -11.94
N SER A 348 5.91 -6.82 -12.42
CA SER A 348 5.52 -6.60 -13.81
C SER A 348 6.69 -6.87 -14.77
N ALA A 349 7.90 -6.39 -14.43
CA ALA A 349 9.12 -6.69 -15.17
C ALA A 349 9.41 -8.21 -15.20
N GLY A 350 9.24 -8.88 -14.05
CA GLY A 350 9.40 -10.34 -13.96
C GLY A 350 8.38 -11.13 -14.78
N GLN A 351 7.13 -10.66 -14.90
CA GLN A 351 6.13 -11.26 -15.78
C GLN A 351 6.47 -11.05 -17.25
N LYS A 352 6.82 -9.81 -17.63
CA LYS A 352 7.22 -9.46 -18.99
C LYS A 352 8.39 -10.33 -19.47
N TYR A 353 9.41 -10.51 -18.63
CA TYR A 353 10.53 -11.42 -18.94
C TYR A 353 10.06 -12.86 -19.20
N ARG A 354 9.18 -13.41 -18.35
CA ARG A 354 8.63 -14.77 -18.54
C ARG A 354 7.83 -14.90 -19.83
N GLU A 355 7.03 -13.90 -20.14
CA GLU A 355 6.23 -13.83 -21.38
C GLU A 355 7.16 -13.81 -22.60
N MET A 356 8.12 -12.89 -22.65
CA MET A 356 9.06 -12.77 -23.76
C MET A 356 9.92 -14.03 -23.95
N MET A 357 10.32 -14.69 -22.85
CA MET A 357 11.03 -15.98 -22.91
C MET A 357 10.20 -17.10 -23.53
N SER A 358 8.87 -16.97 -23.57
CA SER A 358 7.97 -17.95 -24.19
C SER A 358 7.71 -17.71 -25.68
N HIS A 359 8.15 -16.56 -26.23
CA HIS A 359 7.96 -16.26 -27.64
C HIS A 359 8.68 -17.29 -28.54
N PRO A 360 8.01 -17.89 -29.55
CA PRO A 360 8.57 -18.99 -30.32
C PRO A 360 9.93 -18.69 -30.96
N HIS A 361 10.13 -17.48 -31.48
CA HIS A 361 11.38 -17.06 -32.11
C HIS A 361 12.50 -16.84 -31.10
N ILE A 362 12.19 -16.39 -29.87
CA ILE A 362 13.15 -16.27 -28.77
C ILE A 362 13.58 -17.65 -28.27
N VAL A 363 12.62 -18.55 -28.04
CA VAL A 363 12.89 -19.96 -27.68
C VAL A 363 13.79 -20.61 -28.73
N LYS A 364 13.47 -20.42 -30.01
CA LYS A 364 14.27 -20.94 -31.12
C LYS A 364 15.66 -20.30 -31.18
N TYR A 365 15.77 -18.99 -30.93
CA TYR A 365 17.07 -18.31 -30.85
C TYR A 365 17.95 -18.95 -29.78
N PHE A 366 17.45 -19.11 -28.55
CA PHE A 366 18.22 -19.74 -27.48
C PHE A 366 18.48 -21.24 -27.69
N LYS A 367 17.62 -21.95 -28.45
CA LYS A 367 17.88 -23.33 -28.87
C LYS A 367 19.17 -23.45 -29.69
N TYR A 368 19.43 -22.49 -30.59
CA TYR A 368 20.60 -22.54 -31.47
C TYR A 368 21.79 -21.68 -30.99
N LYS A 369 21.57 -20.75 -30.06
CA LYS A 369 22.63 -19.90 -29.51
C LYS A 369 23.74 -20.76 -28.89
N GLY A 370 24.97 -20.56 -29.35
CA GLY A 370 26.14 -21.30 -28.88
C GLY A 370 26.31 -22.71 -29.49
N THR A 371 25.47 -23.09 -30.46
CA THR A 371 25.59 -24.37 -31.18
C THR A 371 26.28 -24.20 -32.55
N ASP A 372 26.71 -25.32 -33.13
CA ASP A 372 27.31 -25.45 -34.47
C ASP A 372 26.26 -25.72 -35.58
N ALA A 373 24.97 -25.73 -35.25
CA ALA A 373 23.90 -26.11 -36.17
C ALA A 373 23.86 -25.28 -37.46
N PHE A 374 24.37 -24.04 -37.42
CA PHE A 374 24.41 -23.12 -38.56
C PHE A 374 25.81 -22.96 -39.18
N ASP A 375 26.79 -23.77 -38.78
CA ASP A 375 28.17 -23.64 -39.24
C ASP A 375 28.29 -23.85 -40.75
N PHE A 376 27.41 -24.64 -41.35
CA PHE A 376 27.36 -24.74 -42.81
C PHE A 376 27.14 -23.36 -43.46
N PHE A 377 26.14 -22.60 -43.00
CA PHE A 377 25.81 -21.30 -43.59
C PHE A 377 26.82 -20.20 -43.25
N LYS A 378 27.52 -20.32 -42.11
CA LYS A 378 28.57 -19.38 -41.71
C LYS A 378 29.87 -19.59 -42.49
N ASN A 379 30.18 -20.83 -42.84
CA ASN A 379 31.48 -21.21 -43.38
C ASN A 379 31.46 -21.52 -44.88
N TRP A 380 30.30 -21.62 -45.52
CA TRP A 380 30.19 -21.96 -46.94
C TRP A 380 29.38 -20.92 -47.71
N LYS A 381 29.90 -20.52 -48.86
CA LYS A 381 29.20 -19.69 -49.83
C LYS A 381 28.95 -20.46 -51.13
N VAL A 382 27.81 -20.21 -51.75
CA VAL A 382 27.51 -20.73 -53.10
C VAL A 382 28.42 -20.01 -54.09
N THR A 383 29.14 -20.76 -54.91
CA THR A 383 30.03 -20.24 -55.97
C THR A 383 29.51 -20.54 -57.37
N PHE A 384 28.66 -21.56 -57.50
CA PHE A 384 27.95 -21.87 -58.73
C PHE A 384 26.62 -22.54 -58.38
N GLU A 385 25.56 -22.18 -59.08
CA GLU A 385 24.29 -22.90 -58.99
C GLU A 385 23.50 -22.78 -60.30
N ASP A 386 22.73 -23.81 -60.62
CA ASP A 386 21.71 -23.77 -61.66
C ASP A 386 20.59 -24.74 -61.32
N ASP A 387 19.35 -24.25 -61.33
CA ASP A 387 18.13 -25.05 -61.17
C ASP A 387 17.48 -25.38 -62.51
N PHE A 388 18.09 -24.94 -63.61
CA PHE A 388 17.60 -25.14 -64.98
C PHE A 388 16.14 -24.73 -65.17
N SER A 389 15.67 -23.74 -64.41
CA SER A 389 14.32 -23.18 -64.49
C SER A 389 14.01 -22.57 -65.85
N ASP A 390 15.01 -21.98 -66.50
CA ASP A 390 14.88 -21.38 -67.82
C ASP A 390 14.53 -22.40 -68.91
N SER A 391 13.80 -21.93 -69.93
CA SER A 391 13.38 -22.74 -71.08
C SER A 391 14.52 -23.14 -72.02
N ARG A 392 15.70 -22.52 -71.87
CA ARG A 392 16.92 -22.82 -72.64
C ARG A 392 18.13 -22.87 -71.72
N LEU A 393 19.13 -23.64 -72.13
CA LEU A 393 20.41 -23.73 -71.42
C LEU A 393 21.12 -22.36 -71.42
N LYS A 394 21.51 -21.89 -70.23
CA LYS A 394 22.27 -20.65 -70.02
C LYS A 394 23.66 -20.75 -70.63
N ALA A 395 23.87 -20.12 -71.79
CA ALA A 395 25.13 -20.18 -72.53
C ALA A 395 26.31 -19.54 -71.77
N GLU A 396 26.03 -18.59 -70.87
CA GLU A 396 27.01 -17.98 -69.96
C GLU A 396 27.49 -18.95 -68.87
N LYS A 397 26.71 -19.99 -68.56
CA LYS A 397 27.07 -21.03 -67.59
C LYS A 397 27.52 -22.33 -68.23
N TRP A 398 26.98 -22.69 -69.38
CA TRP A 398 27.17 -24.02 -69.97
C TRP A 398 27.53 -23.95 -71.45
N SER A 399 28.46 -24.81 -71.85
CA SER A 399 28.81 -25.09 -73.24
C SER A 399 28.32 -26.48 -73.64
N THR A 400 27.77 -26.61 -74.85
CA THR A 400 27.40 -27.88 -75.51
C THR A 400 28.56 -28.49 -76.31
N LEU A 401 29.71 -27.82 -76.30
CA LEU A 401 30.96 -28.25 -76.91
C LEU A 401 31.94 -28.68 -75.81
N SER A 402 32.54 -29.87 -75.92
CA SER A 402 33.52 -30.34 -74.94
C SER A 402 34.79 -29.49 -74.99
N LEU A 403 35.52 -29.37 -73.88
CA LEU A 403 36.78 -28.59 -73.84
C LEU A 403 37.80 -29.07 -74.89
N THR A 404 37.88 -30.38 -75.11
CA THR A 404 38.76 -30.96 -76.13
C THR A 404 38.27 -30.67 -77.55
N ALA A 405 36.96 -30.76 -77.79
CA ALA A 405 36.37 -30.45 -79.10
C ALA A 405 36.55 -28.99 -79.48
N GLU A 406 36.41 -28.09 -78.50
CA GLU A 406 36.69 -26.67 -78.66
C GLU A 406 38.15 -26.39 -79.01
N LYS A 407 39.09 -26.96 -78.26
CA LYS A 407 40.54 -26.78 -78.51
C LYS A 407 41.02 -27.45 -79.81
N ALA A 408 40.26 -28.41 -80.33
CA ALA A 408 40.60 -29.14 -81.55
C ALA A 408 39.87 -28.60 -82.79
N LEU A 409 38.67 -29.12 -83.08
CA LEU A 409 37.95 -28.88 -84.33
C LEU A 409 36.94 -27.72 -84.26
N GLY A 410 36.68 -27.17 -83.07
CA GLY A 410 35.57 -26.25 -82.86
C GLY A 410 34.18 -26.91 -83.00
N LYS A 411 34.12 -28.24 -83.10
CA LYS A 411 32.89 -29.04 -83.20
C LYS A 411 33.06 -30.37 -82.48
N ASN A 412 31.95 -30.90 -81.96
CA ASN A 412 31.94 -32.19 -81.28
C ASN A 412 32.36 -33.33 -82.20
N PHE A 413 32.99 -34.34 -81.60
CA PHE A 413 33.40 -35.60 -82.22
C PHE A 413 33.21 -36.74 -81.22
N SER A 414 33.18 -37.97 -81.72
CA SER A 414 33.03 -39.18 -80.90
C SER A 414 34.31 -40.02 -80.88
N MET A 415 34.43 -40.89 -79.89
CA MET A 415 35.56 -41.81 -79.78
C MET A 415 35.31 -43.10 -80.57
N PRO A 416 36.37 -43.86 -80.93
CA PRO A 416 36.19 -45.16 -81.58
C PRO A 416 35.33 -46.09 -80.71
N GLY A 417 34.28 -46.66 -81.30
CA GLY A 417 33.34 -47.55 -80.63
C GLY A 417 32.05 -46.87 -80.14
N ASP A 418 32.02 -45.54 -80.07
CA ASP A 418 30.80 -44.80 -79.76
C ASP A 418 29.80 -44.92 -80.92
N LEU A 419 28.55 -45.28 -80.61
CA LEU A 419 27.49 -45.42 -81.63
C LEU A 419 26.73 -44.11 -81.90
N HIS A 420 27.15 -43.02 -81.26
CA HIS A 420 26.45 -41.73 -81.27
C HIS A 420 27.37 -40.58 -81.66
N VAL A 421 26.77 -39.45 -82.07
CA VAL A 421 27.44 -38.15 -82.11
C VAL A 421 26.81 -37.17 -81.13
N PHE A 422 27.63 -36.34 -80.50
CA PHE A 422 27.13 -35.24 -79.68
C PHE A 422 26.68 -34.08 -80.56
N THR A 423 25.42 -33.64 -80.39
CA THR A 423 24.92 -32.46 -81.09
C THR A 423 25.31 -31.18 -80.37
N ASP A 424 25.22 -30.06 -81.09
CA ASP A 424 25.39 -28.74 -80.51
C ASP A 424 24.08 -28.27 -79.82
N GLY A 425 23.72 -28.96 -78.73
CA GLY A 425 22.57 -28.63 -77.90
C GLY A 425 21.22 -29.16 -78.33
N LYS A 426 21.05 -29.74 -79.53
CA LYS A 426 19.75 -30.30 -79.99
C LYS A 426 19.22 -31.47 -79.15
N ASN A 427 20.12 -32.14 -78.44
CA ASN A 427 19.82 -33.22 -77.50
C ASN A 427 19.77 -32.73 -76.05
N VAL A 428 19.83 -31.42 -75.81
CA VAL A 428 19.80 -30.81 -74.48
C VAL A 428 18.57 -29.91 -74.38
N SER A 429 17.81 -30.07 -73.31
CA SER A 429 16.67 -29.21 -73.00
C SER A 429 16.61 -28.87 -71.53
N THR A 430 16.08 -27.70 -71.21
CA THR A 430 15.82 -27.22 -69.85
C THR A 430 14.36 -26.79 -69.73
N ALA A 431 13.81 -26.86 -68.51
CA ALA A 431 12.48 -26.37 -68.08
C ALA A 431 12.20 -26.92 -66.67
N GLY A 432 12.91 -26.40 -65.67
CA GLY A 432 12.92 -26.89 -64.29
C GLY A 432 13.76 -28.15 -64.06
N LYS A 433 14.60 -28.53 -65.03
CA LYS A 433 15.65 -29.56 -64.95
C LYS A 433 16.42 -29.61 -66.27
N LEU A 434 17.68 -29.99 -66.23
CA LEU A 434 18.45 -30.38 -67.40
C LEU A 434 18.06 -31.79 -67.85
N VAL A 435 17.83 -31.96 -69.15
CA VAL A 435 17.65 -33.26 -69.79
C VAL A 435 18.63 -33.38 -70.96
N ILE A 436 19.53 -34.36 -70.90
CA ILE A 436 20.30 -34.84 -72.05
C ILE A 436 19.57 -36.08 -72.61
N GLU A 437 19.10 -35.98 -73.84
CA GLU A 437 18.28 -37.00 -74.48
C GLU A 437 19.05 -37.72 -75.59
N THR A 438 19.26 -39.02 -75.43
CA THR A 438 19.79 -39.89 -76.48
C THR A 438 18.67 -40.38 -77.38
N ARG A 439 18.79 -40.12 -78.68
CA ARG A 439 17.80 -40.45 -79.71
C ARG A 439 18.40 -41.38 -80.75
N LYS A 440 17.54 -42.18 -81.39
CA LYS A 440 17.91 -42.94 -82.58
C LYS A 440 17.61 -42.08 -83.81
N GLU A 441 18.67 -41.63 -84.44
CA GLU A 441 18.64 -40.66 -85.53
C GLU A 441 19.94 -40.81 -86.32
N LYS A 442 19.82 -41.13 -87.62
CA LYS A 442 20.99 -41.22 -88.49
C LYS A 442 21.52 -39.82 -88.78
N THR A 443 22.79 -39.58 -88.44
CA THR A 443 23.44 -38.30 -88.71
C THR A 443 24.92 -38.47 -89.01
N GLY A 444 25.47 -37.54 -89.78
CA GLY A 444 26.91 -37.42 -89.98
C GLY A 444 27.59 -36.78 -88.76
N GLY A 445 28.85 -37.14 -88.53
CA GLY A 445 29.70 -36.58 -87.49
C GLY A 445 31.17 -36.90 -87.72
N MET A 446 32.01 -36.62 -86.72
CA MET A 446 33.45 -36.95 -86.75
C MET A 446 33.77 -38.01 -85.70
N VAL A 447 34.66 -38.94 -86.03
CA VAL A 447 35.30 -39.87 -85.08
C VAL A 447 36.79 -39.56 -85.03
N TRP A 448 37.37 -39.49 -83.83
CA TRP A 448 38.82 -39.42 -83.68
C TRP A 448 39.46 -40.82 -83.75
N LYS A 449 40.18 -41.14 -84.84
CA LYS A 449 40.83 -42.44 -85.05
C LYS A 449 42.34 -42.28 -85.26
N MET A 450 43.15 -42.95 -84.44
CA MET A 450 44.59 -43.02 -84.67
C MET A 450 44.93 -44.00 -85.82
N PRO A 451 45.91 -43.68 -86.71
CA PRO A 451 46.65 -42.43 -86.82
C PRO A 451 45.98 -41.37 -87.72
N ALA A 452 44.85 -41.68 -88.39
CA ALA A 452 44.21 -40.84 -89.41
C ALA A 452 43.62 -39.51 -88.90
N GLY A 453 43.50 -39.36 -87.59
CA GLY A 453 42.90 -38.21 -86.94
C GLY A 453 41.37 -38.18 -87.03
N PHE A 454 40.78 -37.04 -87.37
CA PHE A 454 39.32 -36.88 -87.43
C PHE A 454 38.77 -37.35 -88.77
N VAL A 455 37.94 -38.40 -88.74
CA VAL A 455 37.32 -38.97 -89.94
C VAL A 455 35.80 -38.81 -89.92
N PRO A 456 35.16 -38.45 -91.06
CA PRO A 456 33.72 -38.48 -91.18
C PRO A 456 33.16 -39.87 -90.90
N HIS A 457 32.04 -39.92 -90.19
CA HIS A 457 31.32 -41.17 -89.89
C HIS A 457 29.81 -40.90 -89.84
N THR A 458 29.02 -41.92 -90.19
CA THR A 458 27.56 -41.88 -89.99
C THR A 458 27.23 -42.64 -88.72
N PHE A 459 26.54 -42.00 -87.80
CA PHE A 459 26.11 -42.57 -86.54
C PHE A 459 24.61 -42.88 -86.57
N ASP A 460 24.18 -43.90 -85.85
CA ASP A 460 22.77 -44.28 -85.73
C ASP A 460 22.04 -43.55 -84.58
N TYR A 461 22.80 -42.85 -83.73
CA TYR A 461 22.28 -42.16 -82.56
C TYR A 461 22.82 -40.73 -82.45
N THR A 462 21.99 -39.85 -81.89
CA THR A 462 22.38 -38.52 -81.41
C THR A 462 22.33 -38.48 -79.90
N SER A 463 23.23 -37.72 -79.29
CA SER A 463 23.27 -37.51 -77.84
C SER A 463 23.76 -36.11 -77.51
N GLY A 464 23.86 -35.79 -76.22
CA GLY A 464 24.30 -34.48 -75.76
C GLY A 464 25.38 -34.56 -74.69
N LEU A 465 26.06 -33.42 -74.56
CA LEU A 465 26.96 -33.12 -73.46
C LEU A 465 26.73 -31.66 -73.04
N VAL A 466 27.06 -31.36 -71.78
CA VAL A 466 27.19 -29.99 -71.30
C VAL A 466 28.40 -29.87 -70.37
N THR A 467 29.04 -28.72 -70.37
CA THR A 467 30.23 -28.45 -69.55
C THR A 467 30.30 -27.01 -69.06
N THR A 468 30.87 -26.79 -67.89
CA THR A 468 31.18 -25.43 -67.39
C THR A 468 32.60 -24.99 -67.75
N ALA A 469 33.32 -25.71 -68.62
CA ALA A 469 34.74 -25.45 -68.89
C ALA A 469 35.06 -24.01 -69.38
N LYS A 470 34.07 -23.24 -69.86
CA LYS A 470 34.25 -21.83 -70.24
C LYS A 470 33.94 -20.83 -69.12
N SER A 471 33.20 -21.24 -68.11
CA SER A 471 32.46 -20.36 -67.19
C SER A 471 32.83 -20.57 -65.73
N PHE A 472 33.03 -21.82 -65.31
CA PHE A 472 33.22 -22.16 -63.91
C PHE A 472 34.21 -23.31 -63.71
N TRP A 473 35.20 -23.04 -62.88
CA TRP A 473 36.21 -23.97 -62.39
C TRP A 473 36.38 -23.76 -60.88
N GLN A 474 36.54 -24.85 -60.13
CA GLN A 474 36.80 -24.79 -58.70
C GLN A 474 37.72 -25.94 -58.28
N GLU A 475 38.73 -25.63 -57.47
CA GLU A 475 39.70 -26.61 -56.98
C GLU A 475 39.15 -27.38 -55.78
N ASP A 476 38.77 -26.68 -54.72
CA ASP A 476 38.27 -27.26 -53.47
C ASP A 476 36.85 -26.78 -53.17
N GLY A 477 36.10 -27.61 -52.46
CA GLY A 477 34.78 -27.30 -51.94
C GLY A 477 33.79 -28.44 -52.12
N ILE A 478 32.50 -28.10 -52.08
CA ILE A 478 31.41 -29.05 -52.23
C ILE A 478 30.83 -28.90 -53.62
N PHE A 479 30.66 -30.02 -54.33
CA PHE A 479 30.02 -30.11 -55.62
C PHE A 479 28.87 -31.10 -55.51
N GLU A 480 27.65 -30.64 -55.72
CA GLU A 480 26.48 -31.50 -55.62
C GLU A 480 25.47 -31.27 -56.73
N ALA A 481 24.75 -32.33 -57.06
CA ALA A 481 23.68 -32.29 -58.02
C ALA A 481 22.59 -33.28 -57.65
N LYS A 482 21.34 -32.89 -57.88
CA LYS A 482 20.18 -33.77 -57.76
C LYS A 482 19.93 -34.45 -59.09
N VAL A 483 20.19 -35.75 -59.14
CA VAL A 483 20.20 -36.55 -60.38
C VAL A 483 19.18 -37.68 -60.27
N LYS A 484 18.45 -37.93 -61.36
CA LYS A 484 17.53 -39.06 -61.43
C LYS A 484 18.31 -40.34 -61.75
N PHE A 485 18.37 -41.27 -60.81
CA PHE A 485 19.07 -42.53 -61.01
C PHE A 485 18.21 -43.51 -61.83
N ASN A 486 18.46 -43.58 -63.13
CA ASN A 486 17.69 -44.43 -64.05
C ASN A 486 18.58 -45.08 -65.12
N PRO A 487 19.47 -46.02 -64.73
CA PRO A 487 20.44 -46.62 -65.65
C PRO A 487 19.79 -47.47 -66.73
N VAL A 488 20.30 -47.34 -67.96
CA VAL A 488 20.01 -48.18 -69.12
C VAL A 488 21.33 -48.78 -69.61
N LYS A 489 21.46 -50.11 -69.64
CA LYS A 489 22.77 -50.79 -69.85
C LYS A 489 23.47 -50.40 -71.15
N GLU A 490 22.70 -50.01 -72.17
CA GLU A 490 23.18 -49.64 -73.50
C GLU A 490 23.71 -48.19 -73.60
N VAL A 491 23.42 -47.35 -72.59
CA VAL A 491 23.79 -45.93 -72.55
C VAL A 491 24.48 -45.59 -71.23
N VAL A 492 25.64 -44.96 -71.28
CA VAL A 492 26.41 -44.53 -70.11
C VAL A 492 26.23 -43.03 -69.90
N HIS A 493 25.55 -42.66 -68.82
CA HIS A 493 25.47 -41.29 -68.33
C HIS A 493 26.62 -41.01 -67.38
N ILE A 494 27.31 -39.88 -67.57
CA ILE A 494 28.44 -39.46 -66.73
C ILE A 494 28.16 -38.05 -66.26
N PHE A 495 28.17 -37.85 -64.94
CA PHE A 495 28.39 -36.56 -64.28
C PHE A 495 29.76 -36.62 -63.61
N ALA A 496 30.69 -35.79 -64.06
CA ALA A 496 32.03 -35.74 -63.49
C ALA A 496 32.51 -34.30 -63.26
N LEU A 497 33.51 -34.19 -62.39
CA LEU A 497 34.42 -33.05 -62.33
C LEU A 497 35.69 -33.42 -63.09
N GLN A 498 36.15 -32.51 -63.94
CA GLN A 498 37.26 -32.76 -64.85
C GLN A 498 38.18 -31.54 -64.92
N GLY A 499 39.49 -31.78 -65.00
CA GLY A 499 40.48 -30.73 -65.24
C GLY A 499 40.68 -30.47 -66.72
N GLU A 500 41.82 -29.87 -67.07
CA GLU A 500 42.16 -29.65 -68.48
C GLU A 500 42.41 -30.96 -69.25
N LYS A 501 42.98 -31.97 -68.57
CA LYS A 501 43.19 -33.32 -69.10
C LYS A 501 41.94 -34.18 -68.93
N LEU A 502 41.75 -35.16 -69.82
CA LEU A 502 40.63 -36.13 -69.77
C LEU A 502 40.70 -37.10 -68.56
N SER A 503 41.84 -37.17 -67.88
CA SER A 503 42.11 -38.01 -66.73
C SER A 503 43.03 -37.27 -65.75
N PRO A 504 42.80 -37.36 -64.42
CA PRO A 504 41.71 -38.06 -63.76
C PRO A 504 40.35 -37.34 -63.85
N ARG A 505 39.25 -38.08 -63.66
CA ARG A 505 37.88 -37.54 -63.51
C ARG A 505 37.27 -37.97 -62.19
N LEU A 506 36.65 -37.03 -61.48
CA LEU A 506 35.87 -37.34 -60.28
C LEU A 506 34.42 -37.57 -60.67
N HIS A 507 33.97 -38.82 -60.71
CA HIS A 507 32.59 -39.15 -61.03
C HIS A 507 31.70 -38.82 -59.83
N LEU A 508 30.86 -37.80 -59.97
CA LEU A 508 29.70 -37.58 -59.08
C LEU A 508 28.76 -38.78 -59.21
N VAL A 509 28.48 -39.19 -60.45
CA VAL A 509 27.74 -40.40 -60.79
C VAL A 509 28.04 -40.85 -62.21
N GLU A 510 28.29 -42.15 -62.38
CA GLU A 510 28.23 -42.88 -63.63
C GLU A 510 27.09 -43.90 -63.52
N MET A 511 26.21 -43.94 -64.51
CA MET A 511 25.10 -44.90 -64.53
C MET A 511 24.80 -45.38 -65.95
N GLY A 512 24.48 -46.67 -66.10
CA GLY A 512 24.33 -47.30 -67.41
C GLY A 512 24.82 -48.74 -67.37
N THR A 513 25.82 -49.06 -68.21
CA THR A 513 26.51 -50.36 -68.21
C THR A 513 27.11 -50.70 -66.84
N LYS A 514 27.70 -49.70 -66.18
CA LYS A 514 28.14 -49.76 -64.78
C LYS A 514 27.46 -48.62 -64.03
N ASN A 515 27.24 -48.81 -62.73
CA ASN A 515 26.67 -47.79 -61.85
C ASN A 515 27.63 -47.53 -60.71
N ARG A 516 28.36 -46.41 -60.75
CA ARG A 516 29.44 -46.14 -59.79
C ARG A 516 29.65 -44.66 -59.54
N ILE A 517 30.23 -44.37 -58.39
CA ILE A 517 30.82 -43.07 -58.01
C ILE A 517 32.30 -43.30 -57.72
N GLY A 518 33.13 -42.26 -57.79
CA GLY A 518 34.54 -42.35 -57.41
C GLY A 518 35.49 -41.69 -58.41
N LEU A 519 36.76 -42.05 -58.30
CA LEU A 519 37.84 -41.52 -59.12
C LEU A 519 38.07 -42.41 -60.35
N ALA A 520 37.95 -41.84 -61.54
CA ALA A 520 38.23 -42.48 -62.81
C ALA A 520 39.59 -42.06 -63.37
N GLU A 521 40.45 -43.03 -63.64
CA GLU A 521 41.78 -42.85 -64.21
C GLU A 521 41.91 -43.65 -65.50
N THR A 522 42.55 -43.06 -66.49
CA THR A 522 42.86 -43.74 -67.75
C THR A 522 44.31 -44.19 -67.73
N SER A 523 44.55 -45.49 -67.85
CA SER A 523 45.91 -46.05 -67.95
C SER A 523 46.54 -45.77 -69.32
N GLU A 524 47.85 -45.95 -69.44
CA GLU A 524 48.63 -45.70 -70.66
C GLU A 524 48.10 -46.45 -71.90
N ASN A 525 47.48 -47.62 -71.70
CA ASN A 525 46.83 -48.41 -72.74
C ASN A 525 45.37 -47.99 -73.05
N GLY A 526 44.92 -46.84 -72.56
CA GLY A 526 43.59 -46.27 -72.80
C GLY A 526 42.45 -46.90 -72.00
N LYS A 527 42.71 -47.84 -71.08
CA LYS A 527 41.67 -48.46 -70.26
C LYS A 527 41.30 -47.55 -69.08
N VAL A 528 40.00 -47.34 -68.86
CA VAL A 528 39.49 -46.58 -67.72
C VAL A 528 39.30 -47.49 -66.50
N LYS A 529 40.08 -47.24 -65.45
CA LYS A 529 39.92 -47.84 -64.11
C LYS A 529 39.20 -46.85 -63.22
N VAL A 530 38.18 -47.30 -62.50
CA VAL A 530 37.49 -46.46 -61.49
C VAL A 530 37.73 -47.05 -60.12
N ASN A 531 38.41 -46.28 -59.27
CA ASN A 531 38.50 -46.54 -57.85
C ASN A 531 37.30 -45.88 -57.17
N GLY A 532 36.32 -46.68 -56.77
CA GLY A 532 35.02 -46.15 -56.42
C GLY A 532 34.06 -47.15 -55.81
N LEU A 533 32.81 -46.74 -55.65
CA LEU A 533 31.75 -47.53 -55.05
C LEU A 533 30.69 -47.86 -56.09
N ASP A 534 30.34 -49.16 -56.19
CA ASP A 534 29.19 -49.61 -56.97
C ASP A 534 27.88 -49.16 -56.28
N ILE A 535 27.00 -48.53 -57.05
CA ILE A 535 25.72 -47.97 -56.58
C ILE A 535 24.51 -48.63 -57.27
N SER A 536 24.72 -49.81 -57.86
CA SER A 536 23.68 -50.54 -58.61
C SER A 536 22.42 -50.88 -57.79
N ASN A 537 22.54 -50.90 -56.45
CA ASN A 537 21.45 -51.19 -55.52
C ASN A 537 20.54 -49.98 -55.20
N LEU A 538 20.86 -48.78 -55.70
CA LEU A 538 19.95 -47.63 -55.57
C LEU A 538 18.62 -47.93 -56.28
N LYS A 539 17.53 -47.40 -55.71
CA LYS A 539 16.21 -47.56 -56.31
C LYS A 539 16.17 -46.78 -57.62
N LYS A 540 15.89 -47.49 -58.73
CA LYS A 540 15.77 -46.88 -60.06
C LYS A 540 14.59 -45.91 -60.10
N ARG A 541 14.69 -44.91 -60.99
CA ARG A 541 13.70 -43.84 -61.23
C ARG A 541 13.54 -42.85 -60.09
N ASN A 542 14.29 -42.99 -58.99
CA ASN A 542 14.31 -42.04 -57.89
C ASN A 542 15.34 -40.93 -58.11
N TRP A 543 15.11 -39.79 -57.47
CA TRP A 543 16.05 -38.69 -57.38
C TRP A 543 17.00 -38.87 -56.18
N TYR A 544 18.25 -38.52 -56.38
CA TYR A 544 19.29 -38.54 -55.35
C TYR A 544 20.17 -37.31 -55.48
N ILE A 545 20.59 -36.75 -54.35
CA ILE A 545 21.66 -35.75 -54.30
C ILE A 545 22.96 -36.50 -54.23
N PHE A 546 23.76 -36.39 -55.28
CA PHE A 546 25.15 -36.87 -55.30
C PHE A 546 26.06 -35.70 -54.99
N THR A 547 26.95 -35.89 -54.02
CA THR A 547 27.87 -34.85 -53.55
C THR A 547 29.29 -35.36 -53.57
N ILE A 548 30.22 -34.52 -54.02
CA ILE A 548 31.66 -34.65 -53.75
C ILE A 548 32.07 -33.47 -52.88
N GLU A 549 32.67 -33.75 -51.73
CA GLU A 549 33.37 -32.78 -50.92
C GLU A 549 34.88 -33.01 -51.10
N LYS A 550 35.56 -32.00 -51.63
CA LYS A 550 37.00 -32.00 -51.88
C LYS A 550 37.68 -30.95 -51.00
N ALA A 551 38.70 -31.39 -50.26
CA ALA A 551 39.56 -30.53 -49.44
C ALA A 551 41.01 -30.99 -49.59
N GLY A 552 41.77 -30.30 -50.45
CA GLY A 552 43.07 -30.76 -50.92
C GLY A 552 42.99 -32.18 -51.49
N GLY A 553 43.80 -33.08 -50.95
CA GLY A 553 43.79 -34.49 -51.34
C GLY A 553 42.63 -35.32 -50.76
N ASN A 554 41.83 -34.79 -49.85
CA ASN A 554 40.72 -35.54 -49.27
C ASN A 554 39.46 -35.42 -50.12
N LEU A 555 38.88 -36.56 -50.49
CA LEU A 555 37.67 -36.66 -51.29
C LEU A 555 36.63 -37.48 -50.51
N SER A 556 35.43 -36.93 -50.33
CA SER A 556 34.29 -37.61 -49.73
C SER A 556 33.09 -37.56 -50.68
N TRP A 557 32.47 -38.71 -50.94
CA TRP A 557 31.23 -38.80 -51.68
C TRP A 557 30.06 -39.04 -50.72
N LYS A 558 28.98 -38.29 -50.93
CA LYS A 558 27.74 -38.46 -50.20
C LYS A 558 26.59 -38.74 -51.16
N ILE A 559 25.62 -39.52 -50.69
CA ILE A 559 24.32 -39.70 -51.33
C ILE A 559 23.27 -39.30 -50.31
N ASN A 560 22.46 -38.28 -50.62
CA ASN A 560 21.45 -37.72 -49.71
C ASN A 560 22.03 -37.43 -48.31
N ASP A 561 23.12 -36.65 -48.27
CA ASP A 561 23.89 -36.27 -47.07
C ASP A 561 24.56 -37.41 -46.29
N THR A 562 24.45 -38.66 -46.75
CA THR A 562 25.13 -39.79 -46.14
C THR A 562 26.48 -40.02 -46.83
N GLU A 563 27.58 -39.92 -46.09
CA GLU A 563 28.90 -40.31 -46.61
C GLU A 563 28.92 -41.81 -46.95
N VAL A 564 29.24 -42.11 -48.20
CA VAL A 564 29.27 -43.48 -48.74
C VAL A 564 30.65 -43.92 -49.19
N LEU A 565 31.54 -42.99 -49.52
CA LEU A 565 32.92 -43.27 -49.93
C LEU A 565 33.82 -42.13 -49.47
N LYS A 566 35.01 -42.45 -48.98
CA LYS A 566 36.05 -41.47 -48.66
C LYS A 566 37.38 -42.02 -49.16
N THR A 567 38.16 -41.18 -49.84
CA THR A 567 39.47 -41.54 -50.37
C THR A 567 40.43 -40.36 -50.21
N GLU A 568 41.73 -40.66 -50.14
CA GLU A 568 42.79 -39.66 -50.22
C GLU A 568 43.49 -39.78 -51.58
N HIS A 569 43.68 -38.67 -52.28
CA HIS A 569 44.35 -38.60 -53.57
C HIS A 569 45.17 -37.32 -53.68
N ARG A 570 46.50 -37.42 -53.57
CA ARG A 570 47.40 -36.26 -53.44
C ARG A 570 47.71 -35.52 -54.76
N TYR A 571 47.14 -35.96 -55.89
CA TYR A 571 47.50 -35.49 -57.23
C TYR A 571 46.37 -34.75 -57.97
N ILE A 572 45.31 -34.32 -57.25
CA ILE A 572 44.20 -33.53 -57.83
C ILE A 572 44.15 -32.20 -57.09
N ASP A 573 45.19 -31.40 -57.27
CA ASP A 573 45.42 -30.06 -56.67
C ASP A 573 45.20 -28.95 -57.70
N PHE A 574 44.36 -29.19 -58.70
CA PHE A 574 44.03 -28.25 -59.77
C PHE A 574 42.53 -27.99 -59.86
N PRO A 575 42.11 -26.81 -60.37
CA PRO A 575 40.71 -26.51 -60.59
C PRO A 575 40.02 -27.52 -61.51
N LEU A 576 38.76 -27.84 -61.19
CA LEU A 576 37.93 -28.75 -61.96
C LEU A 576 36.68 -28.02 -62.45
N HIS A 577 36.25 -28.31 -63.67
CA HIS A 577 34.96 -27.91 -64.23
C HIS A 577 33.96 -29.06 -64.19
N ILE A 578 32.68 -28.73 -64.26
CA ILE A 578 31.59 -29.71 -64.35
C ILE A 578 31.51 -30.22 -65.79
N PHE A 579 31.31 -31.52 -65.95
CA PHE A 579 31.17 -32.18 -67.23
C PHE A 579 30.07 -33.26 -67.16
N MET A 580 29.10 -33.17 -68.06
CA MET A 580 28.00 -34.12 -68.18
C MET A 580 27.84 -34.61 -69.61
N GLN A 581 27.64 -35.91 -69.80
CA GLN A 581 27.41 -36.49 -71.12
C GLN A 581 26.63 -37.80 -71.07
N SER A 582 26.08 -38.20 -72.21
CA SER A 582 25.46 -39.53 -72.41
C SER A 582 26.07 -40.22 -73.62
N ILE A 583 26.66 -41.40 -73.43
CA ILE A 583 27.37 -42.17 -74.47
C ILE A 583 26.57 -43.43 -74.81
N VAL A 584 26.39 -43.73 -76.09
CA VAL A 584 25.80 -44.99 -76.56
C VAL A 584 26.91 -45.99 -76.84
N VAL A 585 26.92 -47.09 -76.09
CA VAL A 585 27.95 -48.15 -76.17
C VAL A 585 27.44 -49.44 -76.82
N GLU A 586 26.12 -49.62 -76.85
CA GLU A 586 25.45 -50.77 -77.48
C GLU A 586 24.16 -50.31 -78.15
N ASN A 587 23.63 -51.11 -79.08
CA ASN A 587 22.36 -50.82 -79.74
C ASN A 587 21.20 -50.77 -78.72
N VAL A 588 20.50 -49.64 -78.68
CA VAL A 588 19.42 -49.40 -77.71
C VAL A 588 18.09 -49.96 -78.26
N PRO A 589 17.40 -50.85 -77.52
CA PRO A 589 16.06 -51.30 -77.88
C PRO A 589 15.08 -50.13 -78.05
N GLY A 590 14.23 -50.19 -79.09
CA GLY A 590 13.26 -49.14 -79.38
C GLY A 590 12.34 -48.79 -78.20
N SER A 591 11.97 -49.79 -77.39
CA SER A 591 11.14 -49.62 -76.19
C SER A 591 11.79 -48.82 -75.05
N LYS A 592 13.11 -48.60 -75.11
CA LYS A 592 13.87 -47.81 -74.13
C LYS A 592 14.20 -46.40 -74.62
N LEU A 593 13.91 -46.09 -75.88
CA LEU A 593 14.20 -44.79 -76.48
C LEU A 593 13.02 -43.81 -76.31
N PRO A 594 13.29 -42.50 -76.17
CA PRO A 594 14.62 -41.93 -75.97
C PRO A 594 15.15 -42.20 -74.54
N VAL A 595 16.46 -42.36 -74.39
CA VAL A 595 17.09 -42.50 -73.07
C VAL A 595 17.43 -41.11 -72.54
N ARG A 596 17.05 -40.83 -71.29
CA ARG A 596 17.15 -39.48 -70.70
C ARG A 596 18.04 -39.48 -69.46
N PHE A 597 19.07 -38.65 -69.50
CA PHE A 597 19.84 -38.26 -68.33
C PHE A 597 19.25 -36.96 -67.75
N GLN A 598 18.76 -37.01 -66.50
CA GLN A 598 18.02 -35.90 -65.90
C GLN A 598 18.71 -35.39 -64.64
N VAL A 599 18.93 -34.07 -64.58
CA VAL A 599 19.52 -33.35 -63.45
C VAL A 599 18.59 -32.20 -63.07
N ASP A 600 18.08 -32.21 -61.84
CA ASP A 600 17.12 -31.23 -61.32
C ASP A 600 17.82 -29.90 -61.05
N TRP A 601 18.90 -29.93 -60.27
CA TRP A 601 19.73 -28.77 -59.98
C TRP A 601 21.19 -29.17 -59.76
N VAL A 602 22.09 -28.20 -59.91
CA VAL A 602 23.52 -28.29 -59.60
C VAL A 602 23.89 -27.16 -58.65
N LYS A 603 24.71 -27.44 -57.63
CA LYS A 603 25.20 -26.43 -56.69
C LYS A 603 26.63 -26.72 -56.27
N CYS A 604 27.44 -25.68 -56.22
CA CYS A 604 28.81 -25.74 -55.73
C CYS A 604 29.01 -24.70 -54.64
N TYR A 605 29.79 -25.09 -53.64
CA TYR A 605 30.13 -24.26 -52.51
C TYR A 605 31.63 -24.18 -52.32
N LYS A 606 32.10 -23.03 -51.87
CA LYS A 606 33.47 -22.84 -51.40
C LYS A 606 33.45 -22.40 -49.95
N LYS A 607 34.45 -22.83 -49.18
CA LYS A 607 34.64 -22.37 -47.81
C LYS A 607 34.93 -20.85 -47.83
N ILE A 608 34.29 -20.10 -46.92
CA ILE A 608 34.44 -18.64 -46.78
C ILE A 608 35.79 -18.30 -46.19
#